data_AF-A0A7V9HDT9-F1
#
_entry.id   AF-A0A7V9HDT9-F1
#
_cell.length_a   1.000
_cell.length_b   1.000
_cell.length_c   1.000
_cell.angle_alpha   90.00
_cell.angle_beta   90.00
_cell.angle_gamma   90.00
#
_symmetry.space_group_name_H-M   'P 1'
#
loop_
_entity.id
_entity.type
_entity.pdbx_description
1 polymer ?
#
loop_
_entity_poly.entity_id
_entity_poly.type
_entity_poly.pdbx_seq_one_letter_code
_entity_poly.pdbx_strand_id
1 'polypeptide(L)'
;MHSIYPEPCSLLGVTSAPPKPRFNLRRFLLSGDGWPYLLVPFIPIAIALELAHAEPTIIFVASALGVIPTAALMGRATEELAARSGPGIGGLLNVTFGNAPELIIAFFALNAGLQEVVKASLIGSILGNVLLVMGAAMFIGGRKRERQTFDRTAASAQSLMLLLAAVALVMPAVFQLVSGGGLPNPRSESSEFSSDLEKLSVGVSIILLLSYAAGLIFSLRTHKDLFNPSHDEEDHGGEPWT
;
A
#
# COMPACT_ATOMS: atom_id res chain seq x y z
N MET A 1 -42.66 -33.13 59.07
CA MET A 1 -42.71 -32.17 57.94
C MET A 1 -41.49 -31.27 58.03
N HIS A 2 -40.36 -31.71 57.45
CA HIS A 2 -39.12 -30.93 57.36
C HIS A 2 -39.12 -30.21 56.00
N SER A 3 -39.11 -28.89 56.04
CA SER A 3 -39.04 -28.03 54.85
C SER A 3 -37.66 -28.14 54.21
N ILE A 4 -37.62 -28.53 52.95
CA ILE A 4 -36.43 -28.63 52.12
C ILE A 4 -36.33 -27.32 51.33
N TYR A 5 -35.46 -26.41 51.76
CA TYR A 5 -34.91 -25.35 50.92
C TYR A 5 -33.42 -25.17 51.29
N PRO A 6 -32.47 -25.37 50.37
CA PRO A 6 -31.09 -24.94 50.57
C PRO A 6 -30.93 -23.43 50.29
N GLU A 7 -30.04 -22.82 51.08
CA GLU A 7 -29.61 -21.41 51.08
C GLU A 7 -29.21 -20.85 49.69
N PRO A 8 -29.36 -19.54 49.44
CA PRO A 8 -28.91 -18.92 48.19
C PRO A 8 -27.38 -18.90 48.10
N CYS A 9 -26.86 -19.50 47.04
CA CYS A 9 -25.45 -19.50 46.67
C CYS A 9 -24.96 -18.05 46.46
N SER A 10 -23.91 -17.69 47.20
CA SER A 10 -23.28 -16.38 47.21
C SER A 10 -22.74 -15.97 45.83
N LEU A 11 -23.46 -15.03 45.20
CA LEU A 11 -23.02 -14.26 44.04
C LEU A 11 -21.90 -13.27 44.41
N LEU A 12 -20.66 -13.74 44.64
CA LEU A 12 -19.48 -12.87 44.71
C LEU A 12 -18.22 -13.59 44.20
N GLY A 13 -18.31 -14.15 43.00
CA GLY A 13 -17.14 -14.51 42.19
C GLY A 13 -16.80 -13.34 41.27
N VAL A 14 -16.18 -12.28 41.80
CA VAL A 14 -15.57 -11.23 40.98
C VAL A 14 -14.47 -11.91 40.15
N THR A 15 -14.79 -12.27 38.91
CA THR A 15 -13.79 -12.65 37.92
C THR A 15 -12.97 -11.40 37.67
N SER A 16 -11.83 -11.27 38.33
CA SER A 16 -10.83 -10.27 37.99
C SER A 16 -10.55 -10.40 36.50
N ALA A 17 -10.85 -9.36 35.72
CA ALA A 17 -10.51 -9.32 34.30
C ALA A 17 -9.04 -9.72 34.14
N PRO A 18 -8.69 -10.54 33.12
CA PRO A 18 -7.31 -10.94 32.90
C PRO A 18 -6.41 -9.69 32.87
N PRO A 19 -5.23 -9.72 33.50
CA PRO A 19 -4.35 -8.55 33.55
C PRO A 19 -4.07 -8.09 32.12
N LYS A 20 -4.41 -6.82 31.81
CA LYS A 20 -4.13 -6.24 30.50
C LYS A 20 -2.64 -6.46 30.18
N PRO A 21 -2.29 -7.07 29.04
CA PRO A 21 -0.90 -7.36 28.71
C PRO A 21 -0.11 -6.05 28.78
N ARG A 22 0.97 -6.05 29.56
CA ARG A 22 1.87 -4.89 29.65
C ARG A 22 2.45 -4.63 28.27
N PHE A 23 2.13 -3.47 27.70
CA PHE A 23 2.67 -3.06 26.41
C PHE A 23 4.20 -2.99 26.50
N ASN A 24 4.87 -3.90 25.78
CA ASN A 24 6.33 -3.92 25.71
C ASN A 24 6.77 -3.26 24.42
N LEU A 25 7.16 -1.99 24.53
CA LEU A 25 7.55 -1.16 23.39
C LEU A 25 8.67 -1.80 22.55
N ARG A 26 9.69 -2.40 23.18
CA ARG A 26 10.79 -3.05 22.44
C ARG A 26 10.30 -4.25 21.63
N ARG A 27 9.41 -5.06 22.21
CA ARG A 27 8.83 -6.23 21.51
C ARG A 27 7.92 -5.79 20.37
N PHE A 28 7.16 -4.71 20.55
CA PHE A 28 6.33 -4.12 19.50
C PHE A 28 7.19 -3.58 18.36
N LEU A 29 8.19 -2.74 18.66
CA LEU A 29 9.07 -2.13 17.67
C LEU A 29 9.90 -3.16 16.88
N LEU A 30 10.21 -4.32 17.44
CA LEU A 30 10.90 -5.41 16.74
C LEU A 30 9.93 -6.37 16.03
N SER A 31 8.62 -6.15 16.14
CA SER A 31 7.61 -6.93 15.44
C SER A 31 7.47 -6.46 13.99
N GLY A 32 6.92 -7.32 13.12
CA GLY A 32 6.66 -6.99 11.71
C GLY A 32 5.80 -5.73 11.53
N ASP A 33 4.98 -5.44 12.54
CA ASP A 33 4.11 -4.28 12.58
C ASP A 33 4.77 -2.98 13.07
N GLY A 34 5.79 -3.11 13.91
CA GLY A 34 6.35 -2.00 14.67
C GLY A 34 7.70 -1.49 14.14
N TRP A 35 8.39 -2.29 13.32
CA TRP A 35 9.73 -1.93 12.82
C TRP A 35 9.81 -0.59 12.08
N PRO A 36 8.79 -0.12 11.31
CA PRO A 36 8.88 1.17 10.63
C PRO A 36 9.03 2.31 11.63
N TYR A 37 8.43 2.20 12.82
CA TYR A 37 8.46 3.25 13.83
C TYR A 37 9.82 3.42 14.51
N LEU A 38 10.76 2.48 14.32
CA LEU A 38 12.16 2.67 14.70
C LEU A 38 12.81 3.83 13.94
N LEU A 39 12.27 4.19 12.78
CA LEU A 39 12.78 5.26 11.93
C LEU A 39 12.18 6.64 12.24
N VAL A 40 11.21 6.74 13.15
CA VAL A 40 10.62 8.04 13.55
C VAL A 40 11.67 9.10 13.94
N PRO A 41 12.78 8.78 14.63
CA PRO A 41 13.82 9.76 14.94
C PRO A 41 14.43 10.44 13.70
N PHE A 42 14.37 9.82 12.51
CA PHE A 42 14.88 10.44 11.28
C PHE A 42 14.10 11.67 10.85
N ILE A 43 12.83 11.82 11.28
CA ILE A 43 12.02 13.01 10.97
C ILE A 43 12.62 14.29 11.60
N PRO A 44 12.78 14.39 12.94
CA PRO A 44 13.42 15.56 13.53
C PRO A 44 14.90 15.69 13.14
N ILE A 45 15.60 14.58 12.88
CA ILE A 45 17.00 14.62 12.38
C ILE A 45 17.06 15.29 11.01
N ALA A 46 16.18 14.93 10.07
CA ALA A 46 16.13 15.56 8.75
C ALA A 46 15.88 17.07 8.85
N ILE A 47 14.94 17.49 9.70
CA ILE A 47 14.67 18.91 9.96
C ILE A 47 15.90 19.60 10.56
N ALA A 48 16.56 19.00 11.55
CA ALA A 48 17.75 19.57 12.16
C ALA A 48 18.92 19.70 11.17
N LEU A 49 19.10 18.70 10.29
CA LEU A 49 20.11 18.73 9.24
C LEU A 49 19.85 19.81 8.19
N GLU A 50 18.59 20.00 7.79
CA GLU A 50 18.17 21.08 6.90
C GLU A 50 18.46 22.46 7.53
N LEU A 51 18.08 22.65 8.80
CA LEU A 51 18.34 23.90 9.53
C LEU A 51 19.84 24.18 9.69
N ALA A 52 20.64 23.12 9.85
CA ALA A 52 22.09 23.20 9.92
C ALA A 52 22.78 23.35 8.55
N HIS A 53 22.01 23.37 7.44
CA HIS A 53 22.52 23.41 6.07
C HIS A 53 23.56 22.30 5.82
N ALA A 54 23.25 21.08 6.28
CA ALA A 54 24.09 19.92 6.07
C ALA A 54 24.20 19.53 4.59
N GLU A 55 25.04 18.54 4.30
CA GLU A 55 25.24 18.06 2.92
C GLU A 55 23.93 17.48 2.35
N PRO A 56 23.53 17.84 1.11
CA PRO A 56 22.22 17.47 0.56
C PRO A 56 21.96 15.97 0.50
N THR A 57 22.98 15.13 0.29
CA THR A 57 22.80 13.68 0.26
C THR A 57 22.40 13.14 1.64
N ILE A 58 23.01 13.66 2.72
CA ILE A 58 22.65 13.28 4.09
C ILE A 58 21.21 13.71 4.41
N ILE A 59 20.80 14.93 4.03
CA ILE A 59 19.43 15.42 4.24
C ILE A 59 18.43 14.54 3.48
N PHE A 60 18.76 14.19 2.23
CA PHE A 60 17.93 13.31 1.41
C PHE A 60 17.75 11.92 2.04
N VAL A 61 18.85 11.28 2.48
CA VAL A 61 18.79 9.96 3.12
C VAL A 61 18.01 10.01 4.43
N ALA A 62 18.25 11.02 5.27
CA ALA A 62 17.50 11.19 6.51
C ALA A 62 16.00 11.41 6.25
N SER A 63 15.66 12.23 5.26
CA SER A 63 14.27 12.47 4.86
C SER A 63 13.60 11.21 4.33
N ALA A 64 14.28 10.46 3.46
CA ALA A 64 13.77 9.20 2.90
C ALA A 64 13.48 8.17 4.01
N LEU A 65 14.37 8.04 4.99
CA LEU A 65 14.14 7.19 6.17
C LEU A 65 12.99 7.69 7.04
N GLY A 66 12.84 9.01 7.18
CA GLY A 66 11.74 9.64 7.92
C GLY A 66 10.36 9.47 7.27
N VAL A 67 10.29 9.25 5.96
CA VAL A 67 9.04 8.99 5.23
C VAL A 67 8.48 7.58 5.49
N ILE A 68 9.35 6.59 5.70
CA ILE A 68 8.93 5.19 5.93
C ILE A 68 7.90 5.04 7.08
N PRO A 69 8.13 5.58 8.30
CA PRO A 69 7.17 5.45 9.39
C PRO A 69 5.86 6.20 9.13
N THR A 70 5.89 7.33 8.43
CA THR A 70 4.67 8.11 8.14
C THR A 70 3.82 7.40 7.09
N ALA A 71 4.45 6.81 6.07
CA ALA A 71 3.76 5.96 5.09
C ALA A 71 3.15 4.72 5.75
N ALA A 72 3.89 4.04 6.65
CA ALA A 72 3.37 2.90 7.39
C ALA A 72 2.18 3.26 8.29
N LEU A 73 2.24 4.40 8.98
CA LEU A 73 1.13 4.90 9.80
C LEU A 73 -0.10 5.22 8.95
N MET A 74 0.10 5.87 7.81
CA MET A 74 -0.97 6.21 6.87
C MET A 74 -1.66 4.96 6.32
N GLY A 75 -0.89 3.92 5.96
CA GLY A 75 -1.43 2.62 5.54
C GLY A 75 -2.31 1.99 6.62
N ARG A 76 -1.83 1.90 7.86
CA ARG A 76 -2.64 1.37 8.97
C ARG A 76 -3.89 2.18 9.25
N ALA A 77 -3.78 3.50 9.25
CA ALA A 77 -4.92 4.39 9.46
C ALA A 77 -5.98 4.19 8.36
N THR A 78 -5.52 3.97 7.12
CA THR A 78 -6.39 3.69 5.97
C THR A 78 -7.08 2.34 6.13
N GLU A 79 -6.37 1.30 6.56
CA GLU A 79 -6.92 -0.04 6.79
C GLU A 79 -7.99 -0.05 7.89
N GLU A 80 -7.70 0.59 9.03
CA GLU A 80 -8.66 0.76 10.13
C GLU A 80 -9.91 1.55 9.71
N LEU A 81 -9.72 2.59 8.90
CA LEU A 81 -10.84 3.38 8.39
C LEU A 81 -11.65 2.58 7.35
N ALA A 82 -10.98 1.85 6.47
CA ALA A 82 -11.61 1.02 5.44
C ALA A 82 -12.46 -0.09 6.06
N ALA A 83 -11.95 -0.76 7.10
CA ALA A 83 -12.66 -1.80 7.83
C ALA A 83 -14.00 -1.32 8.43
N ARG A 84 -14.10 -0.03 8.78
CA ARG A 84 -15.30 0.58 9.39
C ARG A 84 -16.22 1.29 8.39
N SER A 85 -15.81 1.43 7.13
CA SER A 85 -16.52 2.22 6.12
C SER A 85 -17.39 1.38 5.17
N GLY A 86 -17.34 0.05 5.30
CA GLY A 86 -18.05 -0.89 4.44
C GLY A 86 -17.33 -1.17 3.11
N PRO A 87 -17.68 -2.26 2.39
CA PRO A 87 -16.94 -2.79 1.24
C PRO A 87 -16.58 -1.79 0.15
N GLY A 88 -17.55 -0.97 -0.28
CA GLY A 88 -17.36 -0.02 -1.38
C GLY A 88 -16.47 1.18 -1.00
N ILE A 89 -16.81 1.85 0.11
CA ILE A 89 -16.07 3.03 0.58
C ILE A 89 -14.69 2.61 1.09
N GLY A 90 -14.60 1.47 1.80
CA GLY A 90 -13.34 0.92 2.29
C GLY A 90 -12.38 0.56 1.14
N GLY A 91 -12.89 -0.03 0.05
CA GLY A 91 -12.09 -0.26 -1.15
C GLY A 91 -11.56 1.04 -1.76
N LEU A 92 -12.41 2.07 -1.88
CA LEU A 92 -11.99 3.37 -2.40
C LEU A 92 -10.93 4.05 -1.52
N LEU A 93 -11.11 3.99 -0.19
CA LEU A 93 -10.15 4.52 0.79
C LEU A 93 -8.79 3.82 0.68
N ASN A 94 -8.79 2.49 0.59
CA ASN A 94 -7.55 1.73 0.46
C ASN A 94 -6.78 2.09 -0.81
N VAL A 95 -7.47 2.23 -1.95
CA VAL A 95 -6.77 2.59 -3.20
C VAL A 95 -6.24 4.02 -3.19
N THR A 96 -6.99 4.96 -2.62
CA THR A 96 -6.56 6.38 -2.58
C THR A 96 -5.51 6.63 -1.51
N PHE A 97 -5.81 6.35 -0.23
CA PHE A 97 -4.91 6.65 0.87
C PHE A 97 -3.80 5.62 1.05
N GLY A 98 -3.96 4.39 0.57
CA GLY A 98 -2.90 3.38 0.59
C GLY A 98 -1.72 3.72 -0.33
N ASN A 99 -1.97 4.43 -1.44
CA ASN A 99 -0.93 4.91 -2.38
C ASN A 99 -0.64 6.42 -2.22
N ALA A 100 -1.27 7.10 -1.26
CA ALA A 100 -1.11 8.54 -1.09
C ALA A 100 0.32 9.01 -0.81
N PRO A 101 1.18 8.29 -0.05
CA PRO A 101 2.57 8.69 0.11
C PRO A 101 3.29 8.84 -1.24
N GLU A 102 3.04 7.94 -2.18
CA GLU A 102 3.63 7.98 -3.53
C GLU A 102 3.08 9.18 -4.32
N LEU A 103 1.76 9.40 -4.28
CA LEU A 103 1.12 10.54 -4.96
C LEU A 103 1.60 11.89 -4.41
N ILE A 104 1.79 12.01 -3.09
CA ILE A 104 2.29 13.23 -2.45
C ILE A 104 3.72 13.53 -2.90
N ILE A 105 4.61 12.52 -2.88
CA ILE A 105 6.00 12.68 -3.32
C ILE A 105 6.04 13.05 -4.81
N ALA A 106 5.26 12.36 -5.64
CA ALA A 106 5.16 12.65 -7.06
C ALA A 106 4.67 14.07 -7.33
N PHE A 107 3.66 14.55 -6.58
CA PHE A 107 3.15 15.91 -6.70
C PHE A 107 4.23 16.96 -6.39
N PHE A 108 4.95 16.83 -5.28
CA PHE A 108 6.03 17.77 -4.94
C PHE A 108 7.20 17.71 -5.95
N ALA A 109 7.54 16.52 -6.43
CA ALA A 109 8.56 16.35 -7.46
C ALA A 109 8.14 17.01 -8.80
N LEU A 110 6.89 16.86 -9.22
CA LEU A 110 6.34 17.54 -10.40
C LEU A 110 6.37 19.06 -10.23
N ASN A 111 5.98 19.58 -9.06
CA ASN A 111 6.03 21.02 -8.78
C ASN A 111 7.46 21.57 -8.78
N ALA A 112 8.46 20.72 -8.49
CA ALA A 112 9.88 21.04 -8.60
C ALA A 112 10.46 20.78 -10.01
N GLY A 113 9.64 20.44 -11.02
CA GLY A 113 10.09 20.17 -12.38
C GLY A 113 10.77 18.80 -12.60
N LEU A 114 10.76 17.92 -11.60
CA LEU A 114 11.44 16.63 -11.61
C LEU A 114 10.62 15.53 -12.29
N GLN A 115 10.21 15.76 -13.54
CA GLN A 115 9.34 14.84 -14.29
C GLN A 115 9.97 13.45 -14.48
N GLU A 116 11.27 13.38 -14.76
CA GLU A 116 11.97 12.11 -14.93
C GLU A 116 12.04 11.30 -13.62
N VAL A 117 12.14 11.96 -12.47
CA VAL A 117 12.07 11.30 -11.16
C VAL A 117 10.68 10.69 -10.95
N VAL A 118 9.62 11.40 -11.34
CA VAL A 118 8.23 10.93 -11.22
C VAL A 118 7.97 9.74 -12.14
N LYS A 119 8.45 9.79 -13.39
CA LYS A 119 8.36 8.65 -14.33
C LYS A 119 9.10 7.43 -13.78
N ALA A 120 10.32 7.63 -13.29
CA ALA A 120 11.12 6.57 -12.68
C ALA A 120 10.45 5.99 -11.43
N SER A 121 9.85 6.81 -10.57
CA SER A 121 9.16 6.35 -9.36
C SER A 121 7.88 5.56 -9.69
N LEU A 122 7.11 5.95 -10.72
CA LEU A 122 5.92 5.22 -11.15
C LEU A 122 6.29 3.81 -11.66
N ILE A 123 7.31 3.70 -12.51
CA ILE A 123 7.83 2.41 -12.98
C ILE A 123 8.38 1.61 -11.80
N GLY A 124 9.12 2.26 -10.91
CA GLY A 124 9.68 1.68 -9.70
C GLY A 124 8.61 1.10 -8.76
N SER A 125 7.47 1.77 -8.58
CA SER A 125 6.35 1.27 -7.76
C SER A 125 5.70 0.03 -8.40
N ILE A 126 5.49 0.03 -9.73
CA ILE A 126 4.98 -1.15 -10.44
C ILE A 126 5.92 -2.35 -10.26
N LEU A 127 7.22 -2.17 -10.54
CA LEU A 127 8.21 -3.23 -10.38
C LEU A 127 8.37 -3.65 -8.91
N GLY A 128 8.32 -2.69 -7.99
CA GLY A 128 8.37 -2.92 -6.54
C GLY A 128 7.23 -3.84 -6.09
N ASN A 129 6.00 -3.55 -6.49
CA ASN A 129 4.85 -4.35 -6.09
C ASN A 129 4.86 -5.74 -6.74
N VAL A 130 5.19 -5.84 -8.03
CA VAL A 130 5.09 -7.09 -8.80
C VAL A 130 6.29 -8.01 -8.58
N LEU A 131 7.50 -7.48 -8.47
CA LEU A 131 8.71 -8.29 -8.35
C LEU A 131 9.18 -8.36 -6.91
N LEU A 132 9.34 -7.22 -6.25
CA LEU A 132 9.94 -7.18 -4.91
C LEU A 132 8.97 -7.65 -3.83
N VAL A 133 7.80 -7.02 -3.70
CA VAL A 133 6.81 -7.32 -2.65
C VAL A 133 6.20 -8.69 -2.89
N MET A 134 5.65 -8.94 -4.07
CA MET A 134 5.08 -10.25 -4.40
C MET A 134 6.14 -11.38 -4.34
N GLY A 135 7.35 -11.15 -4.87
CA GLY A 135 8.44 -12.12 -4.80
C GLY A 135 8.89 -12.43 -3.37
N ALA A 136 9.01 -11.41 -2.52
CA ALA A 136 9.31 -11.60 -1.10
C ALA A 136 8.18 -12.33 -0.37
N ALA A 137 6.91 -12.00 -0.67
CA ALA A 137 5.76 -12.68 -0.09
C ALA A 137 5.71 -14.17 -0.47
N MET A 138 6.00 -14.51 -1.73
CA MET A 138 6.12 -15.90 -2.18
C MET A 138 7.31 -16.61 -1.52
N PHE A 139 8.48 -15.96 -1.46
CA PHE A 139 9.68 -16.53 -0.87
C PHE A 139 9.52 -16.83 0.63
N ILE A 140 9.05 -15.84 1.39
CA ILE A 140 8.85 -15.98 2.84
C ILE A 140 7.67 -16.89 3.14
N GLY A 141 6.55 -16.72 2.43
CA GLY A 141 5.32 -17.49 2.60
C GLY A 141 5.45 -18.97 2.20
N GLY A 142 6.31 -19.28 1.23
CA GLY A 142 6.62 -20.63 0.75
C GLY A 142 7.67 -21.37 1.59
N ARG A 143 8.43 -20.70 2.48
CA ARG A 143 9.55 -21.32 3.22
C ARG A 143 9.19 -22.58 4.03
N LYS A 144 7.93 -22.71 4.46
CA LYS A 144 7.41 -23.88 5.21
C LYS A 144 6.24 -24.56 4.51
N ARG A 145 5.98 -24.25 3.23
CA ARG A 145 4.80 -24.71 2.51
C ARG A 145 5.21 -25.20 1.13
N GLU A 146 4.81 -26.41 0.77
CA GLU A 146 5.07 -26.95 -0.57
C GLU A 146 4.29 -26.20 -1.66
N ARG A 147 3.10 -25.69 -1.33
CA ARG A 147 2.23 -24.95 -2.25
C ARG A 147 1.51 -23.82 -1.51
N GLN A 148 1.33 -22.69 -2.19
CA GLN A 148 0.44 -21.61 -1.76
C GLN A 148 -0.74 -21.55 -2.75
N THR A 149 -1.97 -21.57 -2.23
CA THR A 149 -3.19 -21.53 -3.04
C THR A 149 -3.74 -20.12 -3.09
N PHE A 150 -4.13 -19.69 -4.29
CA PHE A 150 -4.76 -18.39 -4.54
C PHE A 150 -5.99 -18.60 -5.43
N ASP A 151 -6.94 -17.66 -5.37
CA ASP A 151 -8.06 -17.67 -6.31
C ASP A 151 -7.55 -17.41 -7.74
N ARG A 152 -7.74 -18.41 -8.62
CA ARG A 152 -7.23 -18.35 -10.00
C ARG A 152 -7.94 -17.28 -10.83
N THR A 153 -9.21 -17.04 -10.56
CA THR A 153 -10.03 -16.08 -11.32
C THR A 153 -9.65 -14.65 -10.94
N ALA A 154 -9.53 -14.34 -9.66
CA ALA A 154 -9.10 -13.04 -9.18
C ALA A 154 -7.65 -12.75 -9.59
N ALA A 155 -6.74 -13.71 -9.44
CA ALA A 155 -5.33 -13.55 -9.81
C ALA A 155 -5.16 -13.33 -11.32
N SER A 156 -5.89 -14.09 -12.16
CA SER A 156 -5.82 -13.92 -13.62
C SER A 156 -6.42 -12.58 -14.08
N ALA A 157 -7.57 -12.18 -13.52
CA ALA A 157 -8.19 -10.89 -13.82
C ALA A 157 -7.25 -9.72 -13.46
N GLN A 158 -6.64 -9.75 -12.27
CA GLN A 158 -5.73 -8.70 -11.82
C GLN A 158 -4.43 -8.66 -12.65
N SER A 159 -3.90 -9.84 -13.03
CA SER A 159 -2.69 -9.94 -13.87
C SER A 159 -2.93 -9.40 -15.27
N LEU A 160 -4.09 -9.67 -15.88
CA LEU A 160 -4.46 -9.14 -17.20
C LEU A 160 -4.69 -7.63 -17.16
N MET A 161 -5.36 -7.10 -16.13
CA MET A 161 -5.52 -5.65 -15.96
C MET A 161 -4.16 -4.96 -15.84
N LEU A 162 -3.24 -5.52 -15.04
CA LEU A 162 -1.89 -4.99 -14.89
C LEU A 162 -1.12 -5.04 -16.22
N LEU A 163 -1.21 -6.14 -16.97
CA LEU A 163 -0.56 -6.28 -18.27
C LEU A 163 -1.06 -5.23 -19.26
N LEU A 164 -2.39 -5.06 -19.38
CA LEU A 164 -2.99 -4.05 -20.25
C LEU A 164 -2.56 -2.63 -19.84
N ALA A 165 -2.55 -2.34 -18.54
CA ALA A 165 -2.08 -1.06 -18.02
C ALA A 165 -0.61 -0.81 -18.35
N ALA A 166 0.26 -1.81 -18.14
CA ALA A 166 1.69 -1.70 -18.44
C ALA A 166 1.96 -1.49 -19.94
N VAL A 167 1.28 -2.24 -20.81
CA VAL A 167 1.38 -2.05 -22.27
C VAL A 167 0.95 -0.65 -22.67
N ALA A 168 -0.20 -0.19 -22.19
CA ALA A 168 -0.70 1.15 -22.47
C ALA A 168 0.27 2.25 -21.97
N LEU A 169 0.83 2.10 -20.76
CA LEU A 169 1.80 3.03 -20.19
C LEU A 169 3.10 3.12 -21.02
N VAL A 170 3.51 2.03 -21.67
CA VAL A 170 4.71 1.98 -22.53
C VAL A 170 4.48 2.60 -23.91
N MET A 171 3.23 2.74 -24.37
CA MET A 171 2.90 3.23 -25.72
C MET A 171 3.52 4.60 -26.06
N PRO A 172 3.44 5.64 -25.21
CA PRO A 172 4.06 6.93 -25.52
C PRO A 172 5.58 6.84 -25.68
N ALA A 173 6.24 5.99 -24.88
CA ALA A 173 7.69 5.77 -24.95
C ALA A 173 8.11 5.09 -26.26
N VAL A 174 7.35 4.08 -26.71
CA VAL A 174 7.57 3.43 -28.01
C VAL A 174 7.37 4.41 -29.16
N PHE A 175 6.32 5.24 -29.10
CA PHE A 175 6.07 6.24 -30.12
C PHE A 175 7.20 7.27 -30.20
N GLN A 176 7.72 7.74 -29.06
CA GLN A 176 8.88 8.63 -29.02
C GLN A 176 10.12 7.99 -29.69
N LEU A 177 10.39 6.72 -29.38
CA LEU A 177 11.54 6.00 -29.92
C LEU A 177 11.44 5.79 -31.44
N VAL A 178 10.25 5.42 -31.94
CA VAL A 178 10.01 5.18 -33.38
C VAL A 178 9.96 6.49 -34.16
N SER A 179 9.51 7.59 -33.55
CA SER A 179 9.46 8.91 -34.17
C SER A 179 10.83 9.60 -34.25
N GLY A 180 11.91 8.91 -33.86
CA GLY A 180 13.28 9.43 -33.93
C GLY A 180 13.69 10.30 -32.74
N GLY A 181 12.92 10.31 -31.65
CA GLY A 181 13.28 10.98 -30.41
C GLY A 181 14.30 10.16 -29.62
N GLY A 182 15.34 10.80 -29.08
CA GLY A 182 16.22 10.19 -28.08
C GLY A 182 15.50 9.95 -26.75
N LEU A 183 15.99 8.99 -25.96
CA LEU A 183 15.52 8.80 -24.58
C LEU A 183 15.95 10.01 -23.74
N PRO A 184 15.03 10.65 -22.98
CA PRO A 184 15.37 11.80 -22.15
C PRO A 184 16.38 11.42 -21.07
N ASN A 185 17.34 12.30 -20.79
CA ASN A 185 18.29 12.11 -19.69
C ASN A 185 17.63 12.52 -18.37
N PRO A 186 17.88 11.84 -17.25
CA PRO A 186 17.32 12.20 -15.93
C PRO A 186 17.65 13.63 -15.45
N ARG A 187 18.58 14.33 -16.12
CA ARG A 187 19.06 15.67 -15.81
C ARG A 187 18.65 16.73 -16.85
N SER A 188 17.93 16.37 -17.91
CA SER A 188 17.45 17.38 -18.86
C SER A 188 16.27 18.12 -18.26
N GLU A 189 16.40 19.43 -18.05
CA GLU A 189 15.27 20.28 -17.68
C GLU A 189 14.23 20.28 -18.80
N SER A 190 12.96 20.25 -18.39
CA SER A 190 11.74 20.37 -19.20
C SER A 190 11.99 20.20 -20.70
N SER A 191 12.09 18.95 -21.17
CA SER A 191 12.05 18.71 -22.61
C SER A 191 10.69 19.19 -23.12
N GLU A 192 10.68 20.21 -23.98
CA GLU A 192 9.49 20.54 -24.77
C GLU A 192 9.14 19.29 -25.59
N PHE A 193 8.16 18.53 -25.11
CA PHE A 193 7.64 17.38 -25.86
C PHE A 193 6.99 17.91 -27.14
N SER A 194 7.10 17.14 -28.22
CA SER A 194 6.32 17.47 -29.42
C SER A 194 4.83 17.47 -29.04
N SER A 195 4.05 18.39 -29.61
CA SER A 195 2.62 18.49 -29.29
C SER A 195 1.85 17.18 -29.58
N ASP A 196 2.38 16.32 -30.46
CA ASP A 196 1.82 15.01 -30.76
C ASP A 196 2.10 13.98 -29.67
N LEU A 197 3.30 13.99 -29.06
CA LEU A 197 3.65 13.14 -27.91
C LEU A 197 2.78 13.45 -26.69
N GLU A 198 2.55 14.75 -26.45
CA GLU A 198 1.72 15.20 -25.34
C GLU A 198 0.26 14.76 -25.53
N LYS A 199 -0.33 15.01 -26.72
CA LYS A 199 -1.70 14.56 -27.04
C LYS A 199 -1.85 13.04 -26.91
N LEU A 200 -0.86 12.27 -27.37
CA LEU A 200 -0.87 10.82 -27.24
C LEU A 200 -0.83 10.40 -25.76
N SER A 201 0.04 11.02 -24.96
CA SER A 201 0.16 10.72 -23.53
C SER A 201 -1.12 11.06 -22.76
N VAL A 202 -1.77 12.18 -23.09
CA VAL A 202 -3.08 12.56 -22.54
C VAL A 202 -4.17 11.59 -22.97
N GLY A 203 -4.19 11.16 -24.24
CA GLY A 203 -5.13 10.15 -24.71
C GLY A 203 -4.99 8.81 -23.97
N VAL A 204 -3.74 8.35 -23.80
CA VAL A 204 -3.43 7.15 -23.03
C VAL A 204 -3.84 7.29 -21.57
N SER A 205 -3.57 8.42 -20.92
CA SER A 205 -3.93 8.62 -19.50
C SER A 205 -5.44 8.63 -19.29
N ILE A 206 -6.22 9.23 -20.20
CA ILE A 206 -7.69 9.20 -20.17
C ILE A 206 -8.20 7.76 -20.28
N ILE A 207 -7.68 6.99 -21.24
CA ILE A 207 -8.07 5.58 -21.42
C ILE A 207 -7.74 4.78 -20.15
N LEU A 208 -6.54 4.95 -19.59
CA LEU A 208 -6.12 4.28 -18.35
C LEU A 208 -7.04 4.63 -17.16
N LEU A 209 -7.41 5.90 -17.00
CA LEU A 209 -8.34 6.34 -15.95
C LEU A 209 -9.73 5.74 -16.12
N LEU A 210 -10.25 5.69 -17.35
CA LEU A 210 -11.54 5.06 -17.65
C LEU A 210 -11.51 3.54 -17.40
N SER A 211 -10.45 2.86 -17.83
CA SER A 211 -10.25 1.43 -17.58
C SER A 211 -10.12 1.14 -16.09
N TYR A 212 -9.39 1.98 -15.34
CA TYR A 212 -9.29 1.88 -13.89
C TYR A 212 -10.64 2.07 -13.20
N ALA A 213 -11.41 3.11 -13.58
CA ALA A 213 -12.74 3.35 -13.02
C ALA A 213 -13.71 2.19 -13.32
N ALA A 214 -13.67 1.65 -14.55
CA ALA A 214 -14.45 0.47 -14.92
C ALA A 214 -14.03 -0.78 -14.11
N GLY A 215 -12.73 -1.00 -13.93
CA GLY A 215 -12.18 -2.07 -13.08
C GLY A 215 -12.59 -1.93 -11.61
N LEU A 216 -12.61 -0.69 -11.09
CA LEU A 216 -13.06 -0.41 -9.73
C LEU A 216 -14.57 -0.68 -9.57
N ILE A 217 -15.40 -0.28 -10.53
CA ILE A 217 -16.84 -0.61 -10.53
C ILE A 217 -17.04 -2.13 -10.61
N PHE A 218 -16.23 -2.81 -11.42
CA PHE A 218 -16.27 -4.26 -11.54
C PHE A 218 -15.95 -4.96 -10.22
N SER A 219 -14.86 -4.54 -9.56
CA SER A 219 -14.42 -5.09 -8.27
C SER A 219 -15.38 -4.76 -7.12
N LEU A 220 -15.88 -3.52 -7.02
CA LEU A 220 -16.68 -3.08 -5.87
C LEU A 220 -18.18 -3.36 -6.01
N ARG A 221 -18.70 -3.51 -7.22
CA ARG A 221 -20.15 -3.62 -7.46
C ARG A 221 -20.55 -4.93 -8.14
N THR A 222 -19.98 -5.26 -9.29
CA THR A 222 -20.49 -6.40 -10.09
C THR A 222 -19.94 -7.74 -9.65
N HIS A 223 -18.70 -7.79 -9.14
CA HIS A 223 -18.02 -9.03 -8.72
C HIS A 223 -17.46 -8.91 -7.30
N LYS A 224 -18.18 -8.19 -6.42
CA LYS A 224 -17.78 -7.97 -5.03
C LYS A 224 -17.44 -9.27 -4.29
N ASP A 225 -18.15 -10.38 -4.56
CA ASP A 225 -17.96 -11.64 -3.84
C ASP A 225 -16.64 -12.33 -4.22
N LEU A 226 -16.07 -12.01 -5.39
CA LEU A 226 -14.78 -12.52 -5.84
C LEU A 226 -13.60 -11.70 -5.29
N PHE A 227 -13.80 -10.39 -5.07
CA PHE A 227 -12.74 -9.44 -4.71
C PHE A 227 -12.79 -8.95 -3.25
N ASN A 228 -13.94 -9.10 -2.60
CA ASN A 228 -14.17 -8.74 -1.21
C ASN A 228 -15.09 -9.80 -0.60
N PRO A 229 -14.60 -11.05 -0.42
CA PRO A 229 -15.38 -12.10 0.22
C PRO A 229 -15.81 -11.56 1.59
N SER A 230 -17.11 -11.67 1.90
CA SER A 230 -17.59 -11.31 3.22
C SER A 230 -16.78 -12.12 4.23
N HIS A 231 -16.15 -11.42 5.18
CA HIS A 231 -15.82 -12.02 6.47
C HIS A 231 -17.15 -12.31 7.19
N ASP A 232 -17.96 -13.20 6.63
CA ASP A 232 -19.03 -13.83 7.36
C ASP A 232 -18.36 -14.75 8.39
N GLU A 233 -18.92 -14.72 9.59
CA GLU A 233 -18.47 -15.41 10.80
C GLU A 233 -18.49 -16.95 10.65
N GLU A 234 -17.67 -17.52 9.77
CA GLU A 234 -17.43 -18.96 9.70
C GLU A 234 -16.07 -19.29 10.34
N ASP A 235 -16.18 -19.59 11.64
CA ASP A 235 -15.36 -20.52 12.40
C ASP A 235 -13.93 -20.09 12.78
N HIS A 236 -13.86 -19.26 13.84
CA HIS A 236 -12.77 -19.32 14.81
C HIS A 236 -12.78 -20.67 15.57
N GLY A 237 -12.62 -21.77 14.84
CA GLY A 237 -12.33 -23.12 15.34
C GLY A 237 -10.90 -23.58 14.99
N GLY A 238 -10.11 -22.73 14.35
CA GLY A 238 -8.69 -22.98 14.09
C GLY A 238 -7.83 -22.61 15.29
N GLU A 239 -7.24 -23.61 15.94
CA GLU A 239 -6.25 -23.47 17.02
C GLU A 239 -5.21 -22.36 16.71
N PRO A 240 -4.91 -21.47 17.67
CA PRO A 240 -3.88 -20.46 17.48
C PRO A 240 -2.53 -21.14 17.28
N TRP A 241 -1.86 -20.77 16.19
CA TRP A 241 -0.51 -21.18 15.80
C TRP A 241 0.42 -21.36 17.00
N THR A 242 0.76 -22.62 17.30
CA THR A 242 1.90 -23.01 18.13
C THR A 242 3.08 -23.39 17.25
#